data_AF-A0A0Q4JCS6-F1
#
_entry.id   AF-A0A0Q4JCS6-F1
#
_cell.length_a   1.000
_cell.length_b   1.000
_cell.length_c   1.000
_cell.angle_alpha   90.00
_cell.angle_beta   90.00
_cell.angle_gamma   90.00
#
_symmetry.space_group_name_H-M   'P 1'
#
loop_
_entity.id
_entity.type
_entity.pdbx_description
1 polymer ?
#
loop_
_entity_poly.entity_id
_entity_poly.type
_entity_poly.pdbx_seq_one_letter_code
_entity_poly.pdbx_strand_id
1 'polypeptide(L)'
;MAPDLSDDLRRDRLLARRDYAASLMSNSRWRAVLTVLDEARPALQQIRIKFTDSDDIRSMGLPWLHAPHGSVDSFEFGPFPLITIEWIEVPAVAIFPRVDGVAAARQSQDIDAVDTALTTLGRQLPIVRTPEGLRIIGHLR
;
A
#
# COMPACT_ATOMS: atom_id res chain seq x y z
N MET A 1 22.25 -15.32 10.43
CA MET A 1 22.57 -13.93 10.77
C MET A 1 21.40 -13.10 10.26
N ALA A 2 20.47 -12.70 11.13
CA ALA A 2 19.34 -11.89 10.69
C ALA A 2 19.87 -10.52 10.25
N PRO A 3 19.51 -10.02 9.06
CA PRO A 3 19.88 -8.66 8.67
C PRO A 3 19.31 -7.66 9.70
N ASP A 4 20.10 -6.64 10.03
CA ASP A 4 19.68 -5.58 10.94
C ASP A 4 18.66 -4.70 10.22
N LEU A 5 17.40 -4.78 10.65
CA LEU A 5 16.28 -3.98 10.16
C LEU A 5 16.61 -2.48 10.09
N SER A 6 17.54 -1.99 10.90
CA SER A 6 17.98 -0.59 10.91
C SER A 6 18.83 -0.22 9.69
N ASP A 7 19.68 -1.12 9.22
CA ASP A 7 20.56 -0.89 8.08
C ASP A 7 19.83 -1.07 6.75
N ASP A 8 18.88 -2.02 6.68
CA ASP A 8 17.98 -2.16 5.54
C ASP A 8 17.12 -0.89 5.36
N LEU A 9 16.55 -0.37 6.45
CA LEU A 9 15.79 0.89 6.44
C LEU A 9 16.63 2.10 5.99
N ARG A 10 17.93 2.13 6.31
CA ARG A 10 18.83 3.19 5.83
C ARG A 10 19.08 3.05 4.33
N ARG A 11 19.33 1.83 3.86
CA ARG A 11 19.58 1.55 2.44
C ARG A 11 18.39 1.93 1.58
N ASP A 12 17.19 1.56 2.01
CA ASP A 12 15.95 1.84 1.28
C ASP A 12 15.65 3.33 1.22
N ARG A 13 15.93 4.07 2.31
CA ARG A 13 15.84 5.53 2.31
C ARG A 13 16.81 6.19 1.32
N LEU A 14 18.02 5.64 1.19
CA LEU A 14 19.01 6.15 0.24
C LEU A 14 18.61 5.88 -1.21
N LEU A 15 18.09 4.69 -1.50
CA LEU A 15 17.57 4.34 -2.83
C LEU A 15 16.38 5.21 -3.21
N ALA A 16 15.41 5.37 -2.31
CA ALA A 16 14.26 6.24 -2.53
C ALA A 16 14.69 7.69 -2.84
N ARG A 17 15.72 8.22 -2.16
CA ARG A 17 16.23 9.59 -2.43
C ARG A 17 16.97 9.73 -3.76
N ARG A 18 17.53 8.65 -4.30
CA ARG A 18 18.29 8.68 -5.55
C ARG A 18 17.37 8.58 -6.76
N ASP A 19 16.36 7.72 -6.66
CA ASP A 19 15.57 7.28 -7.81
C ASP A 19 14.20 7.98 -7.92
N TYR A 20 13.82 8.79 -6.91
CA TYR A 20 12.55 9.51 -6.87
C TYR A 20 12.77 11.00 -6.57
N ALA A 21 12.08 11.86 -7.34
CA ALA A 21 12.12 13.30 -7.19
C ALA A 21 11.63 13.79 -5.81
N ALA A 22 10.67 13.09 -5.19
CA ALA A 22 10.16 13.45 -3.86
C ALA A 22 9.48 12.28 -3.14
N SER A 23 9.60 12.27 -1.80
CA SER A 23 8.78 11.44 -0.91
C SER A 23 7.61 12.26 -0.37
N LEU A 24 6.38 11.82 -0.67
CA LEU A 24 5.15 12.51 -0.28
C LEU A 24 4.55 11.97 1.03
N MET A 25 5.00 10.79 1.46
CA MET A 25 4.43 10.05 2.58
C MET A 25 5.50 9.69 3.61
N SER A 26 5.28 10.13 4.85
CA SER A 26 6.04 9.65 6.01
C SER A 26 5.47 8.35 6.54
N ASN A 27 6.26 7.60 7.31
CA ASN A 27 5.79 6.36 7.96
C ASN A 27 4.50 6.57 8.77
N SER A 28 4.39 7.67 9.54
CA SER A 28 3.17 7.98 10.30
C SER A 28 1.96 8.24 9.41
N ARG A 29 2.16 8.87 8.23
CA ARG A 29 1.08 9.08 7.26
C ARG A 29 0.65 7.76 6.63
N TRP A 30 1.60 6.90 6.28
CA TRP A 30 1.29 5.56 5.77
C TRP A 30 0.51 4.72 6.79
N ARG A 31 0.92 4.73 8.05
CA ARG A 31 0.18 4.02 9.11
C ARG A 31 -1.22 4.56 9.31
N ALA A 32 -1.40 5.88 9.24
CA ALA A 32 -2.73 6.49 9.33
C ALA A 32 -3.63 6.08 8.15
N VAL A 33 -3.09 6.07 6.93
CA VAL A 33 -3.80 5.55 5.74
C VAL A 33 -4.21 4.10 5.93
N LEU A 34 -3.26 3.23 6.30
CA LEU A 34 -3.54 1.81 6.50
C LEU A 34 -4.54 1.55 7.64
N THR A 35 -4.55 2.38 8.68
CA THR A 35 -5.55 2.30 9.76
C THR A 35 -6.95 2.58 9.23
N VAL A 36 -7.11 3.67 8.46
CA VAL A 36 -8.40 4.02 7.84
C VAL A 36 -8.87 2.94 6.85
N LEU A 37 -7.94 2.39 6.08
CA LEU A 37 -8.25 1.28 5.16
C LEU A 37 -8.69 0.02 5.91
N ASP A 38 -8.14 -0.23 7.10
CA ASP A 38 -8.53 -1.38 7.93
C ASP A 38 -9.93 -1.20 8.53
N GLU A 39 -10.26 0.01 8.96
CA GLU A 39 -11.59 0.40 9.44
C GLU A 39 -12.66 0.34 8.34
N ALA A 40 -12.27 0.49 7.07
CA ALA A 40 -13.15 0.34 5.91
C ALA A 40 -13.50 -1.13 5.59
N ARG A 41 -12.96 -2.12 6.32
CA ARG A 41 -13.41 -3.51 6.20
C ARG A 41 -14.86 -3.66 6.67
N PRO A 42 -15.69 -4.51 6.02
CA PRO A 42 -15.33 -5.50 5.00
C PRO A 42 -15.38 -4.98 3.54
N ALA A 43 -15.56 -3.68 3.30
CA ALA A 43 -15.67 -3.13 1.94
C ALA A 43 -14.34 -3.15 1.16
N LEU A 44 -13.21 -3.31 1.87
CA LEU A 44 -11.88 -3.48 1.33
C LEU A 44 -11.38 -4.92 1.56
N GLN A 45 -11.04 -5.60 0.47
CA GLN A 45 -10.61 -6.99 0.43
C GLN A 45 -9.23 -7.17 -0.22
N GLN A 46 -8.84 -6.26 -1.12
CA GLN A 46 -7.57 -6.30 -1.82
C GLN A 46 -7.05 -4.90 -2.08
N ILE A 47 -5.74 -4.74 -1.99
CA ILE A 47 -4.99 -3.59 -2.48
C ILE A 47 -3.98 -4.04 -3.54
N ARG A 48 -3.51 -3.10 -4.35
CA ARG A 48 -2.33 -3.25 -5.20
C ARG A 48 -1.23 -2.38 -4.64
N ILE A 49 -0.03 -2.92 -4.58
CA ILE A 49 1.14 -2.22 -4.10
C ILE A 49 2.23 -2.22 -5.17
N LYS A 50 2.91 -1.09 -5.26
CA LYS A 50 4.12 -0.90 -6.06
C LYS A 50 5.23 -0.47 -5.13
N PHE A 51 6.35 -1.16 -5.20
CA PHE A 51 7.54 -0.82 -4.43
C PHE A 51 8.52 -0.02 -5.27
N THR A 52 9.34 0.79 -4.61
CA THR A 52 10.31 1.68 -5.25
C THR A 52 11.45 0.94 -5.95
N ASP A 53 11.72 -0.29 -5.52
CA ASP A 53 12.83 -1.14 -5.95
C ASP A 53 12.44 -2.22 -6.98
N SER A 54 11.15 -2.28 -7.36
CA SER A 54 10.63 -3.33 -8.24
C SER A 54 9.71 -2.76 -9.29
N ASP A 55 9.83 -3.24 -10.53
CA ASP A 55 8.91 -2.84 -11.58
C ASP A 55 7.51 -3.49 -11.49
N ASP A 56 7.36 -4.51 -10.64
CA ASP A 56 6.16 -5.31 -10.53
C ASP A 56 5.08 -4.64 -9.65
N ILE A 57 3.84 -4.72 -10.12
CA ILE A 57 2.64 -4.38 -9.35
C ILE A 57 2.11 -5.67 -8.75
N ARG A 58 1.91 -5.70 -7.43
CA ARG A 58 1.46 -6.90 -6.74
C ARG A 58 0.14 -6.66 -6.03
N SER A 59 -0.74 -7.65 -6.08
CA SER A 59 -2.03 -7.62 -5.37
C SER A 59 -1.89 -8.37 -4.05
N MET A 60 -2.44 -7.82 -2.97
CA MET A 60 -2.35 -8.39 -1.63
C MET A 60 -3.55 -7.98 -0.77
N GLY A 61 -3.76 -8.68 0.34
CA GLY A 61 -4.60 -8.18 1.43
C GLY A 61 -4.01 -6.94 2.09
N LEU A 62 -4.78 -6.26 2.95
CA LEU A 62 -4.26 -5.13 3.69
C LEU A 62 -3.23 -5.61 4.74
N PRO A 63 -2.02 -5.00 4.81
CA PRO A 63 -0.98 -5.41 5.74
C PRO A 63 -1.34 -5.06 7.20
N TRP A 64 -0.76 -5.81 8.13
CA TRP A 64 -0.89 -5.60 9.57
C TRP A 64 0.08 -4.54 10.08
N LEU A 65 -0.41 -3.75 11.03
CA LEU A 65 0.32 -2.64 11.65
C LEU A 65 1.10 -3.04 12.91
N HIS A 66 1.18 -4.33 13.26
CA HIS A 66 1.87 -4.81 14.47
C HIS A 66 3.40 -4.80 14.38
N ALA A 67 3.97 -4.55 13.20
CA ALA A 67 5.40 -4.38 12.99
C ALA A 67 5.94 -3.05 13.58
N PRO A 68 7.28 -2.91 13.76
CA PRO A 68 7.90 -1.65 14.18
C PRO A 68 7.44 -0.47 13.33
N HIS A 69 7.39 0.75 13.89
CA HIS A 69 6.75 1.92 13.25
C HIS A 69 7.24 2.22 11.81
N GLY A 70 8.45 1.80 11.44
CA GLY A 70 9.00 1.97 10.09
C GLY A 70 8.55 0.94 9.05
N SER A 71 7.84 -0.10 9.47
CA SER A 71 7.49 -1.27 8.68
C SER A 71 6.05 -1.69 8.93
N VAL A 72 5.56 -2.56 8.07
CA VAL A 72 4.29 -3.29 8.20
C VAL A 72 4.55 -4.76 7.86
N ASP A 73 3.62 -5.63 8.24
CA ASP A 73 3.73 -7.07 7.95
C ASP A 73 2.56 -7.51 7.07
N SER A 74 2.76 -8.51 6.23
CA SER A 74 1.73 -9.06 5.36
C SER A 74 1.90 -10.54 5.17
N PHE A 75 0.81 -11.21 4.83
CA PHE A 75 0.87 -12.64 4.54
C PHE A 75 1.72 -12.92 3.29
N GLU A 76 1.61 -12.07 2.27
CA GLU A 76 2.19 -12.26 0.95
C GLU A 76 3.69 -11.91 0.89
N PHE A 77 4.15 -10.96 1.71
CA PHE A 77 5.53 -10.45 1.65
C PHE A 77 6.30 -10.57 2.96
N GLY A 78 5.66 -10.93 4.07
CA GLY A 78 6.22 -10.75 5.40
C GLY A 78 6.42 -9.26 5.73
N PRO A 79 7.34 -8.94 6.65
CA PRO A 79 7.64 -7.57 7.04
C PRO A 79 8.32 -6.78 5.92
N PHE A 80 7.82 -5.58 5.61
CA PHE A 80 8.46 -4.65 4.68
C PHE A 80 8.41 -3.19 5.16
N PRO A 81 9.41 -2.36 4.80
CA PRO A 81 9.43 -0.94 5.15
C PRO A 81 8.32 -0.13 4.48
N LEU A 82 7.72 0.81 5.22
CA LEU A 82 6.75 1.74 4.65
C LEU A 82 7.37 2.72 3.64
N ILE A 83 8.67 2.98 3.78
CA ILE A 83 9.39 3.91 2.90
C ILE A 83 9.65 3.34 1.51
N THR A 84 9.55 2.03 1.30
CA THR A 84 9.73 1.43 -0.03
C THR A 84 8.44 1.45 -0.85
N ILE A 85 7.33 1.93 -0.31
CA ILE A 85 6.05 1.98 -1.01
C ILE A 85 6.06 3.17 -1.98
N GLU A 86 6.10 2.89 -3.28
CA GLU A 86 5.94 3.90 -4.33
C GLU A 86 4.50 4.40 -4.38
N TRP A 87 3.53 3.47 -4.37
CA TRP A 87 2.11 3.78 -4.21
C TRP A 87 1.31 2.55 -3.76
N ILE A 88 0.14 2.80 -3.16
CA ILE A 88 -0.90 1.81 -2.91
C ILE A 88 -2.13 2.20 -3.72
N GLU A 89 -2.75 1.25 -4.41
CA GLU A 89 -4.03 1.43 -5.10
C GLU A 89 -5.09 0.52 -4.50
N VAL A 90 -6.25 1.11 -4.22
CA VAL A 90 -7.48 0.38 -3.91
C VAL A 90 -8.25 0.21 -5.22
N PRO A 91 -8.26 -0.98 -5.84
CA PRO A 91 -8.95 -1.19 -7.10
C PRO A 91 -10.47 -1.23 -6.89
N ALA A 92 -11.26 -0.73 -7.84
CA ALA A 92 -12.73 -0.83 -7.81
C ALA A 92 -13.22 -2.29 -7.81
N VAL A 93 -12.41 -3.19 -8.38
CA VAL A 93 -12.69 -4.63 -8.41
C VAL A 93 -11.48 -5.40 -7.89
N ALA A 94 -11.65 -6.08 -6.77
CA ALA A 94 -10.71 -7.07 -6.26
C ALA A 94 -10.80 -8.36 -7.08
N ILE A 95 -9.65 -8.93 -7.45
CA ILE A 95 -9.57 -10.15 -8.26
C ILE A 95 -8.80 -11.21 -7.47
N PHE A 96 -9.47 -12.32 -7.17
CA PHE A 96 -8.89 -13.46 -6.47
C PHE A 96 -8.71 -14.62 -7.46
N PRO A 97 -7.45 -14.97 -7.81
CA PRO A 97 -7.17 -16.16 -8.59
C PRO A 97 -7.76 -17.39 -7.90
N ARG A 98 -8.32 -18.31 -8.68
CA ARG A 98 -8.78 -19.61 -8.20
C ARG A 98 -8.00 -20.70 -8.91
N VAL A 99 -7.84 -21.84 -8.25
CA VAL A 99 -7.18 -23.02 -8.82
C VAL A 99 -7.97 -23.56 -10.02
N ASP A 100 -7.22 -24.05 -11.01
CA ASP A 100 -7.62 -24.90 -12.13
C ASP A 100 -8.97 -24.60 -12.80
N GLY A 101 -8.93 -23.79 -13.87
CA GLY A 101 -10.05 -23.61 -14.80
C GLY A 101 -11.27 -22.86 -14.25
N VAL A 102 -11.27 -22.53 -12.96
CA VAL A 102 -12.31 -21.70 -12.34
C VAL A 102 -12.00 -20.24 -12.60
N ALA A 103 -12.99 -19.50 -13.12
CA ALA A 103 -12.87 -18.07 -13.31
C ALA A 103 -12.52 -17.38 -11.97
N ALA A 104 -11.57 -16.43 -12.02
CA ALA A 104 -11.18 -15.65 -10.86
C ALA A 104 -12.41 -15.01 -10.22
N ALA A 105 -12.48 -15.03 -8.88
CA ALA A 105 -13.53 -14.32 -8.18
C ALA A 105 -13.28 -12.82 -8.30
N ARG A 106 -14.36 -12.09 -8.61
CA ARG A 106 -14.36 -10.63 -8.71
C ARG A 106 -15.29 -10.08 -7.65
N GLN A 107 -14.79 -9.13 -6.86
CA GLN A 107 -15.57 -8.48 -5.82
C GLN A 107 -15.44 -6.97 -5.96
N SER A 108 -16.59 -6.28 -6.03
CA SER A 108 -16.61 -4.82 -6.04
C SER A 108 -16.15 -4.30 -4.69
N GLN A 109 -15.32 -3.26 -4.71
CA GLN A 109 -14.92 -2.48 -3.53
C GLN A 109 -15.58 -1.10 -3.61
N ASP A 110 -16.01 -0.57 -2.47
CA ASP A 110 -16.66 0.74 -2.42
C ASP A 110 -15.61 1.85 -2.41
N ILE A 111 -15.23 2.31 -3.60
CA ILE A 111 -14.18 3.32 -3.78
C ILE A 111 -14.59 4.68 -3.22
N ASP A 112 -15.87 5.05 -3.31
CA ASP A 112 -16.33 6.34 -2.81
C ASP A 112 -16.36 6.35 -1.28
N ALA A 113 -16.70 5.24 -0.63
CA ALA A 113 -16.56 5.09 0.81
C ALA A 113 -15.09 5.18 1.26
N VAL A 114 -14.17 4.53 0.53
CA VAL A 114 -12.72 4.59 0.81
C VAL A 114 -12.18 6.02 0.63
N ASP A 115 -12.54 6.70 -0.46
CA ASP A 115 -12.14 8.08 -0.74
C ASP A 115 -12.65 9.04 0.34
N THR A 116 -13.90 8.87 0.76
CA THR A 116 -14.51 9.64 1.85
C THR A 116 -13.77 9.42 3.18
N ALA A 117 -13.46 8.17 3.51
CA ALA A 117 -12.75 7.84 4.75
C ALA A 117 -11.33 8.43 4.75
N LEU A 118 -10.61 8.33 3.63
CA LEU A 118 -9.27 8.91 3.48
C LEU A 118 -9.30 10.45 3.52
N THR A 119 -10.32 11.08 2.94
CA THR A 119 -10.50 12.54 2.97
C THR A 119 -10.79 13.03 4.40
N THR A 120 -11.50 12.23 5.20
CA THR A 120 -11.83 12.53 6.61
C THR A 120 -10.59 12.51 7.51
N LEU A 121 -9.48 11.88 7.08
CA LEU A 121 -8.19 11.94 7.80
C LEU A 121 -7.66 13.38 7.97
N GLY A 122 -8.23 14.36 7.25
CA GLY A 122 -8.00 15.80 7.44
C GLY A 122 -6.61 16.29 7.01
N ARG A 123 -5.75 15.38 6.53
CA ARG A 123 -4.43 15.69 5.95
C ARG A 123 -4.55 15.61 4.43
N GLN A 124 -3.95 16.55 3.70
CA GLN A 124 -3.83 16.45 2.24
C GLN A 124 -2.99 15.22 1.89
N LEU A 125 -3.66 14.11 1.62
CA LEU A 125 -3.07 12.89 1.12
C LEU A 125 -2.87 13.02 -0.40
N PRO A 126 -1.74 12.53 -0.95
CA PRO A 126 -1.48 12.53 -2.38
C PRO A 126 -2.30 11.42 -3.05
N ILE A 127 -3.61 11.66 -3.18
CA ILE A 127 -4.58 10.71 -3.72
C ILE A 127 -4.90 11.10 -5.17
N VAL A 128 -4.96 10.09 -6.03
CA VAL A 128 -5.32 10.22 -7.45
C VAL A 128 -6.38 9.18 -7.77
N ARG A 129 -7.51 9.60 -8.35
CA ARG A 129 -8.47 8.67 -8.96
C ARG A 129 -7.87 8.14 -10.27
N THR A 130 -7.86 6.82 -10.41
CA THR A 130 -7.40 6.11 -11.61
C THR A 130 -8.59 5.46 -12.29
N PRO A 131 -8.47 5.05 -13.58
CA PRO A 131 -9.50 4.22 -14.20
C PRO A 131 -9.75 2.91 -13.45
N GLU A 132 -8.74 2.39 -12.73
CA GLU A 132 -8.86 1.16 -11.97
C GLU A 132 -9.36 1.34 -10.51
N GLY A 133 -9.37 2.56 -9.95
CA GLY A 133 -9.78 2.81 -8.57
C GLY A 133 -9.18 4.08 -7.97
N LEU A 134 -8.61 3.96 -6.77
CA LEU A 134 -8.06 5.08 -6.00
C LEU A 134 -6.62 4.80 -5.59
N ARG A 135 -5.69 5.67 -5.96
CA ARG A 135 -4.26 5.50 -5.71
C ARG A 135 -3.73 6.53 -4.73
N ILE A 136 -3.02 6.08 -3.70
CA ILE A 136 -2.28 6.88 -2.73
C ILE A 136 -0.79 6.82 -3.08
N ILE A 137 -0.17 7.96 -3.35
CA ILE A 137 1.21 8.05 -3.83
C ILE A 137 2.20 8.23 -2.66
N GLY A 138 3.19 7.35 -2.56
CA GLY A 138 4.29 7.45 -1.61
C GLY A 138 5.45 8.28 -2.12
N HIS A 139 5.84 8.04 -3.38
CA HIS A 139 6.96 8.71 -4.03
C HIS A 139 6.59 9.15 -5.45
N LEU A 140 7.13 10.30 -5.86
CA LEU A 140 7.07 10.79 -7.23
C LEU A 140 8.38 10.45 -7.92
N ARG A 141 8.31 9.76 -9.06
CA ARG A 141 9.46 9.60 -9.95
C ARG A 141 9.86 10.96 -10.53
#